data_AF-A0A6J8DDF3-F1
#
_entry.id   AF-A0A6J8DDF3-F1
#
_cell.length_a   1.000
_cell.length_b   1.000
_cell.length_c   1.000
_cell.angle_alpha   90.00
_cell.angle_beta   90.00
_cell.angle_gamma   90.00
#
_symmetry.space_group_name_H-M   'P 1'
#
loop_
_entity.id
_entity.type
_entity.pdbx_description
1 polymer ?
#
loop_
_entity_poly.entity_id
_entity_poly.type
_entity_poly.pdbx_seq_one_letter_code
_entity_poly.pdbx_strand_id
1 'polypeptide(L)'
;MSTTELDITIKFQLFHHRKSGDFTQSKKHKSKERKKSRQEFSFNGHQVCKGTFAFANGVNRKKNDAIGRSLDAEGLSPRTLGNKGKSPKHALKLSDVESVKRFLQSYGNQYGLPLPGRMPNQKSHAILLPSDKTKADIHEEYLEACESMNMRKICLSKSKDIWLEQTPHVVIIKPATVLCHTCQAYENSITHS
;
A
#
# COMPACT_ATOMS: atom_id res chain seq x y z
N MET A 1 13.33 13.75 12.94
CA MET A 1 14.43 12.81 12.69
C MET A 1 14.02 11.87 11.57
N SER A 2 14.87 11.73 10.55
CA SER A 2 14.67 10.72 9.50
C SER A 2 14.84 9.29 10.05
N THR A 3 14.25 8.29 9.39
CA THR A 3 14.40 6.88 9.82
C THR A 3 15.87 6.45 9.88
N THR A 4 16.70 6.99 8.99
CA THR A 4 18.14 6.74 8.94
C THR A 4 18.89 7.37 10.12
N GLU A 5 18.57 8.60 10.49
CA GLU A 5 19.14 9.26 11.67
C GLU A 5 18.80 8.52 12.96
N LEU A 6 17.55 8.06 13.09
CA LEU A 6 17.11 7.28 14.24
C LEU A 6 17.88 5.96 14.34
N ASP A 7 18.02 5.24 13.23
CA ASP A 7 18.77 3.99 13.21
C ASP A 7 20.25 4.21 13.61
N ILE A 8 20.90 5.27 13.12
CA ILE A 8 22.28 5.62 13.51
C ILE A 8 22.38 5.98 15.00
N THR A 9 21.42 6.75 15.52
CA THR A 9 21.36 7.14 16.93
C THR A 9 21.26 5.91 17.84
N ILE A 10 20.36 4.99 17.49
CA ILE A 10 20.20 3.74 18.22
C ILE A 10 21.48 2.89 18.12
N LYS A 11 22.10 2.80 16.93
CA LYS A 11 23.40 2.10 16.77
C LYS A 11 24.47 2.67 17.69
N PHE A 12 24.57 3.99 17.80
CA PHE A 12 25.52 4.66 18.69
C PHE A 12 25.28 4.31 20.16
N GLN A 13 24.02 4.39 20.62
CA GLN A 13 23.64 3.98 21.98
C GLN A 13 23.99 2.51 22.26
N LEU A 14 23.69 1.62 21.30
CA LEU A 14 24.01 0.20 21.44
C LEU A 14 25.52 -0.04 21.47
N PHE A 15 26.28 0.65 20.62
CA PHE A 15 27.74 0.53 20.54
C PHE A 15 28.41 0.97 21.85
N HIS A 16 27.99 2.10 22.43
CA HIS A 16 28.54 2.63 23.68
C HIS A 16 28.38 1.65 24.86
N HIS A 17 27.27 0.91 24.92
CA HIS A 17 26.97 -0.05 25.99
C HIS A 17 27.29 -1.50 25.62
N ARG A 18 28.13 -1.70 24.61
CA ARG A 18 28.55 -3.02 24.15
C ARG A 18 29.77 -3.50 24.93
N LYS A 19 29.74 -4.74 25.42
CA LYS A 19 30.95 -5.36 25.99
C LYS A 19 31.90 -5.81 24.87
N SER A 20 33.04 -5.13 24.75
CA SER A 20 34.01 -5.27 23.64
C SER A 20 35.10 -6.32 23.84
N GLY A 21 34.98 -7.23 24.81
CA GLY A 21 35.99 -8.30 24.93
C GLY A 21 35.85 -9.35 23.82
N ASP A 22 36.96 -9.87 23.32
CA ASP A 22 36.94 -10.92 22.27
C ASP A 22 36.70 -12.32 22.85
N PHE A 23 36.95 -12.49 24.15
CA PHE A 23 36.86 -13.77 24.83
C PHE A 23 35.80 -13.78 25.93
N THR A 24 35.12 -14.91 26.06
CA THR A 24 34.28 -15.21 27.23
C THR A 24 35.16 -15.73 28.36
N GLN A 25 35.22 -14.97 29.46
CA GLN A 25 35.94 -15.38 30.67
C GLN A 25 34.96 -16.00 31.66
N SER A 26 35.25 -17.21 32.11
CA SER A 26 34.53 -17.90 33.18
C SER A 26 35.54 -18.52 34.13
N LYS A 27 35.31 -18.42 35.45
CA LYS A 27 36.18 -19.04 36.45
C LYS A 27 36.20 -20.57 36.37
N LYS A 28 35.17 -21.19 35.77
CA LYS A 28 34.97 -22.65 35.72
C LYS A 28 35.17 -23.26 34.32
N HIS A 29 35.33 -22.45 33.28
CA HIS A 29 35.43 -22.94 31.90
C HIS A 29 36.57 -22.25 31.16
N LYS A 30 37.21 -23.00 30.24
CA LYS A 30 38.24 -22.44 29.35
C LYS A 30 37.68 -21.25 28.59
N SER A 31 38.52 -20.23 28.44
CA SER A 31 38.27 -19.07 27.59
C SER A 31 37.90 -19.55 26.17
N LYS A 32 36.81 -19.01 25.64
CA LYS A 32 36.35 -19.28 24.26
C LYS A 32 36.11 -17.96 23.56
N GLU A 33 36.38 -17.94 22.26
CA GLU A 33 36.04 -16.83 21.38
C GLU A 33 34.55 -16.51 21.50
N ARG A 34 34.26 -15.22 21.66
CA ARG A 34 32.92 -14.75 21.96
C ARG A 34 32.07 -14.76 20.69
N LYS A 35 31.13 -15.71 20.62
CA LYS A 35 30.16 -15.79 19.51
C LYS A 35 29.21 -14.59 19.41
N LYS A 36 28.88 -13.94 20.53
CA LYS A 36 28.00 -12.75 20.58
C LYS A 36 28.40 -11.81 21.70
N SER A 37 28.49 -10.52 21.40
CA SER A 37 28.65 -9.48 22.43
C SER A 37 27.40 -9.44 23.32
N ARG A 38 27.59 -9.38 24.64
CA ARG A 38 26.49 -9.10 25.55
C ARG A 38 26.08 -7.63 25.34
N GLN A 39 24.84 -7.42 24.90
CA GLN A 39 24.27 -6.08 24.77
C GLN A 39 23.68 -5.64 26.10
N GLU A 40 24.08 -4.47 26.57
CA GLU A 40 23.42 -3.76 27.65
C GLU A 40 22.60 -2.61 27.05
N PHE A 41 21.41 -2.39 27.60
CA PHE A 41 20.54 -1.31 27.15
C PHE A 41 20.48 -0.27 28.25
N SER A 42 20.77 0.98 27.89
CA SER A 42 20.67 2.12 28.80
C SER A 42 19.81 3.21 28.15
N PHE A 43 19.16 3.99 28.98
CA PHE A 43 18.47 5.20 28.55
C PHE A 43 18.69 6.27 29.62
N ASN A 44 19.17 7.45 29.22
CA ASN A 44 19.53 8.55 30.13
C ASN A 44 20.38 8.09 31.34
N GLY A 45 21.42 7.30 31.08
CA GLY A 45 22.34 6.79 32.11
C GLY A 45 21.81 5.64 32.97
N HIS A 46 20.54 5.23 32.83
CA HIS A 46 19.96 4.14 33.60
C HIS A 46 19.89 2.86 32.78
N GLN A 47 20.25 1.73 33.39
CA GLN A 47 20.10 0.41 32.75
C GLN A 47 18.61 0.07 32.64
N VAL A 48 18.19 -0.30 31.44
CA VAL A 48 16.79 -0.64 31.13
C VAL A 48 16.69 -1.99 30.45
N CYS A 49 15.49 -2.58 30.46
CA CYS A 49 15.26 -3.76 29.63
C CYS A 49 15.18 -3.36 28.15
N LYS A 50 15.43 -4.32 27.26
CA LYS A 50 15.33 -4.14 25.80
C LYS A 50 13.98 -3.58 25.35
N GLY A 51 12.89 -3.96 26.02
CA GLY A 51 11.54 -3.47 25.72
C GLY A 51 11.40 -1.98 26.00
N THR A 52 11.82 -1.56 27.19
CA THR A 52 11.84 -0.15 27.60
C THR A 52 12.75 0.68 26.70
N PHE A 53 13.93 0.17 26.35
CA PHE A 53 14.84 0.84 25.41
C PHE A 53 14.21 1.06 24.03
N ALA A 54 13.53 0.05 23.49
CA ALA A 54 12.84 0.15 22.22
C ALA A 54 11.69 1.17 22.29
N PHE A 55 10.92 1.14 23.38
CA PHE A 55 9.85 2.11 23.65
C PHE A 55 10.37 3.55 23.74
N ALA A 56 11.45 3.77 24.50
CA ALA A 56 12.06 5.09 24.67
C ALA A 56 12.59 5.67 23.34
N ASN A 57 13.05 4.81 22.43
CA ASN A 57 13.48 5.19 21.09
C ASN A 57 12.34 5.20 20.04
N GLY A 58 11.09 4.97 20.44
CA GLY A 58 9.94 4.95 19.52
C GLY A 58 9.98 3.83 18.47
N VAL A 59 10.66 2.72 18.76
CA VAL A 59 10.79 1.57 17.85
C VAL A 59 10.22 0.30 18.45
N ASN A 60 9.74 -0.61 17.60
CA ASN A 60 9.34 -1.93 18.07
C ASN A 60 10.58 -2.81 18.35
N ARG A 61 10.39 -3.87 19.15
CA ARG A 61 11.49 -4.81 19.52
C ARG A 61 12.17 -5.44 18.30
N LYS A 62 11.40 -5.78 17.26
CA LYS A 62 11.92 -6.39 16.02
C LYS A 62 12.84 -5.43 15.25
N LYS A 63 12.49 -4.15 15.21
CA LYS A 63 13.28 -3.09 14.59
C LYS A 63 14.57 -2.87 15.38
N ASN A 64 14.49 -2.79 16.72
CA ASN A 64 15.67 -2.71 17.56
C ASN A 64 16.64 -3.90 17.33
N ASP A 65 16.11 -5.12 17.21
CA ASP A 65 16.91 -6.30 16.86
C ASP A 65 17.55 -6.22 15.48
N ALA A 66 16.83 -5.68 14.50
CA ALA A 66 17.36 -5.48 13.16
C ALA A 66 18.47 -4.42 13.15
N ILE A 67 18.34 -3.36 13.95
CA ILE A 67 19.38 -2.33 14.12
C ILE A 67 20.62 -2.93 14.77
N GLY A 68 20.46 -3.70 15.86
CA GLY A 68 21.58 -4.40 16.51
C GLY A 68 22.32 -5.35 15.58
N ARG A 69 21.61 -6.16 14.78
CA ARG A 69 22.25 -7.02 13.76
C ARG A 69 22.98 -6.23 12.67
N SER A 70 22.44 -5.09 12.23
CA SER A 70 23.12 -4.23 11.26
C SER A 70 24.33 -3.52 11.88
N LEU A 71 24.32 -3.23 13.18
CA LEU A 71 25.51 -2.79 13.90
C LEU A 71 26.59 -3.87 13.91
N ASP A 72 26.22 -5.14 14.14
CA ASP A 72 27.14 -6.28 14.12
C ASP A 72 27.78 -6.51 12.75
N ALA A 73 27.02 -6.32 11.67
CA ALA A 73 27.45 -6.63 10.31
C ALA A 73 28.14 -5.45 9.59
N GLU A 74 27.61 -4.25 9.74
CA GLU A 74 27.99 -3.07 8.94
C GLU A 74 28.54 -1.91 9.79
N GLY A 75 28.59 -2.07 11.13
CA GLY A 75 29.04 -1.03 12.05
C GLY A 75 28.08 0.17 12.14
N LEU A 76 28.63 1.37 12.36
CA LEU A 76 27.90 2.64 12.52
C LEU A 76 27.44 3.26 11.17
N SER A 77 27.17 2.43 10.17
CA SER A 77 26.65 2.86 8.87
C SER A 77 25.11 2.90 8.85
N PRO A 78 24.47 3.65 7.92
CA PRO A 78 23.03 3.58 7.72
C PRO A 78 22.60 2.16 7.32
N ARG A 79 21.60 1.59 8.00
CA ARG A 79 21.10 0.26 7.71
C ARG A 79 20.53 0.18 6.29
N THR A 80 21.00 -0.79 5.50
CA THR A 80 20.38 -1.10 4.21
C THR A 80 19.12 -1.94 4.41
N LEU A 81 17.97 -1.44 3.94
CA LEU A 81 16.73 -2.23 3.93
C LEU A 81 16.77 -3.22 2.77
N GLY A 82 16.38 -4.48 2.99
CA GLY A 82 16.41 -5.53 1.95
C GLY A 82 15.52 -5.24 0.73
N ASN A 83 14.59 -4.30 0.84
CA ASN A 83 13.75 -3.83 -0.26
C ASN A 83 14.35 -2.64 -1.02
N LYS A 84 15.54 -2.15 -0.64
CA LYS A 84 16.17 -1.01 -1.33
C LYS A 84 16.44 -1.40 -2.79
N GLY A 85 15.87 -0.64 -3.71
CA GLY A 85 15.98 -0.88 -5.15
C GLY A 85 15.14 -2.03 -5.70
N LYS A 86 14.32 -2.70 -4.88
CA LYS A 86 13.44 -3.79 -5.33
C LYS A 86 11.99 -3.34 -5.29
N SER A 87 11.33 -3.33 -6.44
CA SER A 87 9.88 -3.16 -6.50
C SER A 87 9.19 -4.31 -5.76
N PRO A 88 8.11 -4.04 -4.99
CA PRO A 88 7.31 -5.08 -4.37
C PRO A 88 6.86 -6.12 -5.41
N LYS A 89 6.77 -7.40 -5.01
CA LYS A 89 6.29 -8.48 -5.90
C LYS A 89 4.91 -8.17 -6.51
N HIS A 90 4.08 -7.44 -5.78
CA HIS A 90 2.73 -7.07 -6.19
C HIS A 90 2.65 -5.66 -6.78
N ALA A 91 3.79 -5.02 -7.08
CA ALA A 91 3.80 -3.74 -7.75
C ALA A 91 2.97 -3.80 -9.04
N LEU A 92 2.22 -2.74 -9.27
CA LEU A 92 1.42 -2.60 -10.48
C LEU A 92 2.37 -2.34 -11.64
N LYS A 93 2.25 -3.14 -12.71
CA LYS A 93 3.01 -2.92 -13.94
C LYS A 93 2.26 -1.93 -14.84
N LEU A 94 2.97 -1.29 -15.76
CA LEU A 94 2.32 -0.44 -16.78
C LEU A 94 1.31 -1.24 -17.63
N SER A 95 1.63 -2.49 -17.96
CA SER A 95 0.71 -3.41 -18.65
C SER A 95 -0.61 -3.60 -17.92
N ASP A 96 -0.57 -3.63 -16.58
CA ASP A 96 -1.75 -3.81 -15.74
C ASP A 96 -2.65 -2.56 -15.81
N VAL A 97 -2.05 -1.37 -15.80
CA VAL A 97 -2.75 -0.08 -15.97
C VAL A 97 -3.40 0.01 -17.35
N GLU A 98 -2.65 -0.34 -18.40
CA GLU A 98 -3.15 -0.32 -19.78
C GLU A 98 -4.31 -1.28 -19.99
N SER A 99 -4.26 -2.46 -19.36
CA SER A 99 -5.30 -3.47 -19.46
C SER A 99 -6.64 -2.95 -18.90
N VAL A 100 -6.62 -2.37 -17.70
CA VAL A 100 -7.81 -1.76 -17.09
C VAL A 100 -8.30 -0.59 -17.93
N LYS A 101 -7.40 0.28 -18.38
CA LYS A 101 -7.76 1.42 -19.24
C LYS A 101 -8.46 0.96 -20.52
N ARG A 102 -7.89 -0.02 -21.23
CA ARG A 102 -8.48 -0.56 -22.47
C ARG A 102 -9.85 -1.17 -22.21
N PHE A 103 -9.98 -1.94 -21.14
CA PHE A 103 -11.27 -2.50 -20.74
C PHE A 103 -12.30 -1.39 -20.50
N LEU A 104 -11.99 -0.37 -19.70
CA LEU A 104 -12.92 0.72 -19.39
C LEU A 104 -13.28 1.56 -20.62
N GLN A 105 -12.35 1.76 -21.55
CA GLN A 105 -12.63 2.42 -22.83
C GLN A 105 -13.56 1.57 -23.71
N SER A 106 -13.30 0.27 -23.82
CA SER A 106 -14.17 -0.66 -24.55
C SER A 106 -15.57 -0.71 -23.94
N TYR A 107 -15.64 -0.78 -22.61
CA TYR A 107 -16.90 -0.78 -21.86
C TYR A 107 -17.68 0.52 -22.08
N GLY A 108 -17.00 1.66 -22.00
CA GLY A 108 -17.56 2.97 -22.31
C GLY A 108 -18.09 3.08 -23.74
N ASN A 109 -17.39 2.51 -24.72
CA ASN A 109 -17.84 2.52 -26.11
C ASN A 109 -19.06 1.60 -26.35
N GLN A 110 -19.16 0.50 -25.61
CA GLN A 110 -20.22 -0.49 -25.78
C GLN A 110 -21.51 -0.08 -25.04
N TYR A 111 -21.39 0.43 -23.82
CA TYR A 111 -22.53 0.69 -22.93
C TYR A 111 -22.75 2.17 -22.63
N GLY A 112 -21.76 3.02 -22.93
CA GLY A 112 -21.81 4.44 -22.60
C GLY A 112 -22.42 5.29 -23.71
N LEU A 113 -23.11 6.35 -23.29
CA LEU A 113 -23.61 7.39 -24.18
C LEU A 113 -22.74 8.63 -24.08
N PRO A 114 -22.38 9.29 -25.19
CA PRO A 114 -21.70 10.57 -25.13
C PRO A 114 -22.62 11.60 -24.45
N LEU A 115 -22.05 12.50 -23.65
CA LEU A 115 -22.80 13.55 -22.97
C LEU A 115 -23.62 14.37 -24.00
N PRO A 116 -24.97 14.44 -23.87
CA PRO A 116 -25.80 15.23 -24.77
C PRO A 116 -25.62 16.71 -24.43
N GLY A 117 -24.63 17.35 -25.07
CA GLY A 117 -24.39 18.79 -24.97
C GLY A 117 -23.41 19.22 -23.87
N ARG A 118 -23.24 20.54 -23.74
CA ARG A 118 -22.28 21.17 -22.82
C ARG A 118 -22.97 21.55 -21.52
N MET A 119 -22.87 20.69 -20.51
CA MET A 119 -23.33 21.02 -19.15
C MET A 119 -22.33 21.98 -18.46
N PRO A 120 -22.79 22.98 -17.71
CA PRO A 120 -21.91 23.78 -16.87
C PRO A 120 -21.15 22.85 -15.90
N ASN A 121 -19.83 23.03 -15.76
CA ASN A 121 -18.92 22.23 -14.91
C ASN A 121 -18.62 20.77 -15.33
N GLN A 122 -19.01 20.32 -16.53
CA GLN A 122 -18.64 18.99 -17.04
C GLN A 122 -17.62 19.13 -18.18
N LYS A 123 -16.61 18.23 -18.23
CA LYS A 123 -15.69 18.15 -19.38
C LYS A 123 -16.51 17.78 -20.61
N SER A 124 -16.32 18.47 -21.73
CA SER A 124 -17.12 18.41 -22.97
C SER A 124 -17.17 17.05 -23.69
N HIS A 125 -16.56 15.99 -23.12
CA HIS A 125 -16.39 14.68 -23.74
C HIS A 125 -16.60 13.52 -22.75
N ALA A 126 -17.49 13.68 -21.78
CA ALA A 126 -17.81 12.59 -20.86
C ALA A 126 -18.59 11.48 -21.59
N ILE A 127 -18.23 10.23 -21.28
CA ILE A 127 -18.97 9.02 -21.64
C ILE A 127 -19.77 8.62 -20.41
N LEU A 128 -21.09 8.61 -20.54
CA LEU A 128 -22.02 8.33 -19.46
C LEU A 128 -22.45 6.87 -19.50
N LEU A 129 -22.02 6.10 -18.50
CA LEU A 129 -22.50 4.75 -18.26
C LEU A 129 -23.86 4.78 -17.53
N PRO A 130 -24.75 3.81 -17.79
CA PRO A 130 -26.03 3.75 -17.11
C PRO A 130 -25.85 3.50 -15.60
N SER A 131 -26.86 3.90 -14.82
CA SER A 131 -26.82 3.84 -13.35
C SER A 131 -27.22 2.48 -12.77
N ASP A 132 -27.42 1.48 -13.63
CA ASP A 132 -27.82 0.11 -13.28
C ASP A 132 -26.67 -0.69 -12.65
N LYS A 133 -25.42 -0.35 -13.02
CA LYS A 133 -24.22 -1.00 -12.52
C LYS A 133 -23.33 -0.05 -11.74
N THR A 134 -22.75 -0.59 -10.68
CA THR A 134 -21.73 0.08 -9.89
C THR A 134 -20.32 -0.18 -10.47
N LYS A 135 -19.33 0.58 -10.00
CA LYS A 135 -17.92 0.30 -10.32
C LYS A 135 -17.46 -1.09 -9.86
N ALA A 136 -18.15 -1.70 -8.89
CA ALA A 136 -17.84 -3.06 -8.43
C ALA A 136 -18.32 -4.09 -9.44
N ASP A 137 -19.57 -3.97 -9.90
CA ASP A 137 -20.16 -4.88 -10.89
C ASP A 137 -19.36 -4.86 -12.21
N ILE A 138 -18.99 -3.66 -12.67
CA ILE A 138 -18.15 -3.50 -13.87
C ILE A 138 -16.74 -4.09 -13.66
N HIS A 139 -16.24 -4.07 -12.42
CA HIS A 139 -14.96 -4.70 -12.09
C HIS A 139 -15.07 -6.22 -12.05
N GLU A 140 -16.21 -6.80 -11.67
CA GLU A 140 -16.44 -8.24 -11.79
C GLU A 140 -16.43 -8.69 -13.26
N GLU A 141 -17.09 -7.94 -14.15
CA GLU A 141 -17.02 -8.18 -15.61
C GLU A 141 -15.57 -8.08 -16.12
N TYR A 142 -14.77 -7.16 -15.59
CA TYR A 142 -13.33 -7.08 -15.88
C TYR A 142 -12.57 -8.33 -15.41
N LEU A 143 -12.91 -8.88 -14.24
CA LEU A 143 -12.26 -10.09 -13.73
C LEU A 143 -12.59 -11.32 -14.59
N GLU A 144 -13.83 -11.42 -15.08
CA GLU A 144 -14.27 -12.44 -16.02
C GLU A 144 -13.53 -12.32 -17.36
N ALA A 145 -13.42 -11.09 -17.89
CA ALA A 145 -12.65 -10.82 -19.10
C ALA A 145 -11.15 -11.13 -18.93
N CYS A 146 -10.59 -10.88 -17.74
CA CYS A 146 -9.22 -11.27 -17.44
C CYS A 146 -9.04 -12.78 -17.40
N GLU A 147 -10.04 -13.53 -16.92
CA GLU A 147 -9.98 -14.98 -16.85
C GLU A 147 -10.03 -15.61 -18.24
N SER A 148 -10.90 -15.13 -19.12
CA SER A 148 -10.98 -15.59 -20.51
C SER A 148 -9.73 -15.27 -21.32
N MET A 149 -9.09 -14.13 -21.08
CA MET A 149 -7.85 -13.71 -21.75
C MET A 149 -6.57 -14.14 -21.02
N ASN A 150 -6.67 -14.91 -19.93
CA ASN A 150 -5.55 -15.32 -19.07
C ASN A 150 -4.63 -14.15 -18.63
N MET A 151 -5.25 -13.02 -18.25
CA MET A 151 -4.59 -11.79 -17.82
C MET A 151 -4.51 -11.69 -16.29
N ARG A 152 -3.55 -10.90 -15.80
CA ARG A 152 -3.39 -10.65 -14.37
C ARG A 152 -4.61 -9.89 -13.82
N LYS A 153 -5.29 -10.49 -12.85
CA LYS A 153 -6.37 -9.85 -12.09
C LYS A 153 -5.82 -8.75 -11.17
N ILE A 154 -6.54 -7.64 -11.09
CA ILE A 154 -6.20 -6.47 -10.27
C ILE A 154 -7.34 -6.26 -9.27
N CYS A 155 -7.01 -5.87 -8.03
CA CYS A 155 -8.02 -5.64 -6.99
C CYS A 155 -8.89 -4.40 -7.29
N LEU A 156 -10.12 -4.41 -6.79
CA LEU A 156 -11.11 -3.36 -7.00
C LEU A 156 -10.59 -1.96 -6.65
N SER A 157 -9.91 -1.82 -5.51
CA SER A 157 -9.35 -0.52 -5.08
C SER A 157 -8.42 0.06 -6.14
N LYS A 158 -7.52 -0.77 -6.69
CA LYS A 158 -6.56 -0.30 -7.68
C LYS A 158 -7.21 -0.05 -9.05
N SER A 159 -8.20 -0.86 -9.41
CA SER A 159 -9.04 -0.60 -10.59
C SER A 159 -9.74 0.77 -10.50
N LYS A 160 -10.30 1.11 -9.33
CA LYS A 160 -10.93 2.42 -9.08
C LYS A 160 -9.94 3.59 -9.19
N ASP A 161 -8.73 3.43 -8.65
CA ASP A 161 -7.66 4.43 -8.81
C ASP A 161 -7.33 4.65 -10.29
N ILE A 162 -7.09 3.54 -11.02
CA ILE A 162 -6.76 3.59 -12.44
C ILE A 162 -7.89 4.23 -13.25
N TRP A 163 -9.15 3.92 -12.93
CA TRP A 163 -10.30 4.54 -13.56
C TRP A 163 -10.26 6.06 -13.38
N LEU A 164 -10.05 6.53 -12.15
CA LEU A 164 -10.02 7.97 -11.85
C LEU A 164 -8.86 8.68 -12.55
N GLU A 165 -7.69 8.05 -12.60
CA GLU A 165 -6.48 8.64 -13.18
C GLU A 165 -6.46 8.58 -14.72
N GLN A 166 -6.83 7.44 -15.30
CA GLN A 166 -6.62 7.14 -16.73
C GLN A 166 -7.89 7.33 -17.57
N THR A 167 -9.07 7.17 -16.99
CA THR A 167 -10.36 7.31 -17.69
C THR A 167 -11.36 8.18 -16.91
N PRO A 168 -10.98 9.41 -16.50
CA PRO A 168 -11.86 10.30 -15.73
C PRO A 168 -13.10 10.78 -16.51
N HIS A 169 -13.11 10.59 -17.83
CA HIS A 169 -14.23 10.94 -18.71
C HIS A 169 -15.31 9.85 -18.75
N VAL A 170 -15.02 8.61 -18.33
CA VAL A 170 -16.03 7.54 -18.23
C VAL A 170 -16.68 7.64 -16.86
N VAL A 171 -17.96 8.01 -16.81
CA VAL A 171 -18.69 8.35 -15.58
C VAL A 171 -19.98 7.55 -15.50
N ILE A 172 -20.26 6.96 -14.35
CA ILE A 172 -21.56 6.34 -14.07
C ILE A 172 -22.55 7.44 -13.71
N ILE A 173 -23.68 7.50 -14.43
CA ILE A 173 -24.75 8.45 -14.13
C ILE A 173 -25.26 8.19 -12.72
N LYS A 174 -25.49 9.24 -11.93
CA LYS A 174 -26.19 9.08 -10.65
C LYS A 174 -27.65 8.73 -10.95
N PRO A 175 -28.23 7.70 -10.31
CA PRO A 175 -29.65 7.44 -10.44
C PRO A 175 -30.43 8.74 -10.22
N ALA A 176 -31.29 9.10 -11.17
CA ALA A 176 -32.15 10.27 -11.00
C ALA A 176 -33.15 9.92 -9.89
N THR A 177 -32.90 10.41 -8.67
CA THR A 177 -33.78 10.17 -7.52
C THR A 177 -35.10 10.95 -7.60
N VAL A 178 -35.33 11.72 -8.66
CA VAL A 178 -36.57 12.46 -8.90
C VAL A 178 -37.02 12.17 -10.32
N LEU A 179 -37.92 11.19 -10.46
CA LEU A 179 -38.66 11.01 -11.71
C LEU A 179 -39.55 12.24 -11.91
N CYS A 180 -39.70 12.72 -13.15
CA CYS A 180 -40.71 13.73 -13.44
C CYS A 180 -42.11 13.13 -13.24
N HIS A 181 -43.13 13.95 -13.04
CA HIS A 181 -44.50 13.49 -12.80
C HIS A 181 -45.01 12.50 -13.86
N THR A 182 -44.59 12.67 -15.12
CA THR A 182 -44.94 11.77 -16.23
C THR A 182 -44.27 10.39 -16.08
N CYS A 183 -42.97 10.35 -15.77
CA CYS A 183 -42.25 9.09 -15.57
C CYS A 183 -42.70 8.37 -14.29
N GLN A 184 -43.05 9.11 -13.23
CA GLN A 184 -43.60 8.53 -12.01
C GLN A 184 -44.97 7.89 -12.26
N ALA A 185 -45.85 8.56 -13.03
CA ALA A 185 -47.15 8.01 -13.40
C ALA A 185 -47.00 6.73 -14.24
N TYR A 186 -46.02 6.68 -15.14
CA TYR A 186 -45.73 5.49 -15.94
C TYR A 186 -45.19 4.33 -15.08
N GLU A 187 -44.23 4.59 -14.19
CA GLU A 187 -43.73 3.58 -13.26
C GLU A 187 -44.87 2.98 -12.42
N ASN A 188 -45.72 3.83 -11.85
CA ASN A 188 -46.88 3.40 -11.08
C ASN A 188 -47.86 2.52 -11.89
N SER A 189 -47.99 2.78 -13.20
CA SER A 189 -48.85 1.96 -14.07
C SER A 189 -48.27 0.57 -14.33
N ILE A 190 -46.94 0.43 -14.39
CA ILE A 190 -46.26 -0.84 -14.60
C ILE A 190 -46.25 -1.66 -13.30
N THR A 191 -46.03 -1.04 -12.15
CA THR A 191 -45.91 -1.74 -10.86
C THR A 191 -47.24 -2.21 -10.27
N HIS A 192 -48.37 -1.69 -10.76
CA HIS A 192 -49.72 -2.08 -10.33
C HIS A 192 -50.48 -2.94 -11.36
N SER A 193 -49.78 -3.53 -12.33
CA SER A 193 -50.29 -4.55 -13.26
C SER A 193 -49.86 -5.95 -12.82
#